data_AF-A0A4Q0M2S6-F1
#
_entry.id   AF-A0A4Q0M2S6-F1
#
_cell.length_a   1.000
_cell.length_b   1.000
_cell.length_c   1.000
_cell.angle_alpha   90.00
_cell.angle_beta   90.00
_cell.angle_gamma   90.00
#
_symmetry.space_group_name_H-M   'P 1'
#
loop_
_entity.id
_entity.type
_entity.pdbx_description
1 polymer ?
#
loop_
_entity_poly.entity_id
_entity_poly.type
_entity_poly.pdbx_seq_one_letter_code
_entity_poly.pdbx_strand_id
1 'polypeptide(L)'
;EYGGVRVRTTATIAGARISIQIDIGFGDVITPAAMEIDYPALLDAPAPHLRAYPVETVVAEKFEALVTLGVANSRLKDFYDLGVISRTFQLRRSTLVGAIQRTFERRGTILPSVVPVGLTDEFAEAWASQWRAFLGRDRMAAAPDAFAVTVADLRLFLMPLVVGLEEEQIWPSSGPWSPRPAVDEA
;
A
#
# COMPACT_ATOMS: atom_id res chain seq x y z
N GLU A 1 -19.06 -15.80 -1.60
CA GLU A 1 -17.69 -15.27 -1.45
C GLU A 1 -16.71 -16.42 -1.46
N TYR A 2 -15.65 -16.33 -2.26
CA TYR A 2 -14.54 -17.27 -2.15
C TYR A 2 -13.64 -16.78 -1.01
N GLY A 3 -13.63 -17.47 0.12
CA GLY A 3 -12.66 -17.20 1.18
C GLY A 3 -11.24 -17.41 0.65
N GLY A 4 -10.29 -16.58 1.10
CA GLY A 4 -8.88 -16.75 0.75
C GLY A 4 -8.38 -18.15 1.13
N VAL A 5 -7.46 -18.69 0.34
CA VAL A 5 -6.86 -20.01 0.59
C VAL A 5 -5.43 -19.83 1.07
N ARG A 6 -5.09 -20.46 2.19
CA ARG A 6 -3.72 -20.52 2.71
C ARG A 6 -3.13 -21.89 2.45
N VAL A 7 -2.05 -21.94 1.68
CA VAL A 7 -1.28 -23.16 1.43
C VAL A 7 0.01 -23.09 2.24
N ARG A 8 0.33 -24.18 2.93
CA ARG A 8 1.64 -24.37 3.56
C ARG A 8 2.38 -25.48 2.83
N THR A 9 3.61 -25.21 2.46
CA THR A 9 4.48 -26.15 1.76
C THR A 9 5.91 -26.07 2.31
N THR A 10 6.80 -26.91 1.81
CA THR A 10 8.21 -26.92 2.21
C THR A 10 9.08 -26.92 0.97
N ALA A 11 9.96 -25.93 0.85
CA ALA A 11 11.03 -25.94 -0.14
C ALA A 11 12.27 -26.62 0.42
N THR A 12 13.05 -27.25 -0.45
CA THR A 12 14.37 -27.79 -0.10
C THR A 12 15.44 -27.06 -0.90
N ILE A 13 16.43 -26.48 -0.23
CA ILE A 13 17.58 -25.80 -0.84
C ILE A 13 18.84 -26.39 -0.23
N ALA A 14 19.71 -27.02 -1.02
CA ALA A 14 20.97 -27.62 -0.56
C ALA A 14 20.83 -28.49 0.71
N GLY A 15 19.74 -29.25 0.82
CA GLY A 15 19.43 -30.11 1.98
C GLY A 15 18.73 -29.39 3.15
N ALA A 16 18.71 -28.06 3.19
CA ALA A 16 17.91 -27.30 4.15
C ALA A 16 16.42 -27.34 3.75
N ARG A 17 15.53 -27.54 4.73
CA ARG A 17 14.06 -27.53 4.53
C ARG A 17 13.49 -26.23 5.07
N ILE A 18 12.84 -25.46 4.21
CA ILE A 18 12.30 -24.13 4.50
C ILE A 18 10.79 -24.21 4.39
N SER A 19 10.08 -23.88 5.48
CA SER A 19 8.63 -23.78 5.46
C SER A 19 8.22 -22.54 4.66
N ILE A 20 7.30 -22.72 3.71
CA ILE A 20 6.73 -21.64 2.88
C ILE A 20 5.23 -21.59 3.12
N GLN A 21 4.72 -20.38 3.34
CA GLN A 21 3.30 -20.09 3.36
C GLN A 21 2.94 -19.25 2.15
N ILE A 22 1.88 -19.64 1.43
CA ILE A 22 1.32 -18.94 0.28
C ILE A 22 -0.12 -18.57 0.64
N ASP A 23 -0.40 -17.28 0.61
CA ASP A 23 -1.75 -16.74 0.80
C ASP A 23 -2.33 -16.40 -0.58
N ILE A 24 -3.49 -16.98 -0.90
CA ILE A 24 -4.18 -16.83 -2.19
C ILE A 24 -5.49 -16.09 -1.95
N GLY A 25 -5.53 -14.83 -2.39
CA GLY A 25 -6.73 -14.02 -2.44
C GLY A 25 -7.52 -14.27 -3.73
N PHE A 26 -8.85 -14.21 -3.65
CA PHE A 26 -9.74 -14.35 -4.80
C PHE A 26 -10.68 -13.17 -4.91
N GLY A 27 -10.95 -12.78 -6.15
CA GLY A 27 -12.03 -11.85 -6.44
C GLY A 27 -11.70 -10.38 -6.25
N ASP A 28 -10.47 -10.00 -5.90
CA ASP A 28 -10.03 -8.60 -5.98
C ASP A 28 -9.92 -8.13 -7.43
N VAL A 29 -10.11 -6.83 -7.64
CA VAL A 29 -9.91 -6.17 -8.94
C VAL A 29 -8.51 -5.59 -8.97
N ILE A 30 -7.77 -5.88 -10.04
CA ILE A 30 -6.42 -5.35 -10.25
C ILE A 30 -6.53 -4.19 -11.24
N THR A 31 -6.24 -2.98 -10.77
CA THR A 31 -6.28 -1.75 -11.56
C THR A 31 -5.04 -0.88 -11.26
N PRO A 32 -4.19 -0.56 -12.25
CA PRO A 32 -4.22 -1.02 -13.65
C PRO A 32 -4.02 -2.54 -13.78
N ALA A 33 -3.92 -3.09 -15.00
CA ALA A 33 -3.67 -4.51 -15.18
C ALA A 33 -2.33 -4.95 -14.52
N ALA A 34 -2.25 -6.21 -14.09
CA ALA A 34 -1.01 -6.78 -13.55
C ALA A 34 0.16 -6.61 -14.53
N MET A 35 1.32 -6.25 -14.01
CA MET A 35 2.54 -6.01 -14.79
C MET A 35 3.44 -7.24 -14.78
N GLU A 36 4.16 -7.48 -15.87
CA GLU A 36 5.24 -8.47 -15.90
C GLU A 36 6.53 -7.83 -15.39
N ILE A 37 7.22 -8.52 -14.48
CA ILE A 37 8.48 -8.07 -13.92
C ILE A 37 9.51 -9.21 -13.93
N ASP A 38 10.76 -8.84 -14.12
CA ASP A 38 11.91 -9.69 -13.81
C ASP A 38 12.31 -9.45 -12.36
N TYR A 39 12.11 -10.45 -11.51
CA TYR A 39 12.48 -10.34 -10.10
C TYR A 39 13.97 -10.64 -9.91
N PRO A 40 14.70 -9.91 -9.05
CA PRO A 40 16.11 -10.18 -8.81
C PRO A 40 16.34 -11.61 -8.29
N ALA A 41 17.21 -12.35 -8.97
CA ALA A 41 17.70 -13.63 -8.48
C ALA A 41 18.72 -13.42 -7.34
N LEU A 42 18.66 -14.27 -6.31
CA LEU A 42 19.61 -14.21 -5.17
C LEU A 42 20.94 -14.91 -5.49
N LEU A 43 20.94 -15.84 -6.45
CA LEU A 43 22.10 -16.60 -6.91
C LEU A 43 22.27 -16.38 -8.41
N ASP A 44 23.35 -16.91 -8.98
CA ASP A 44 23.61 -16.93 -10.43
C ASP A 44 22.62 -17.85 -11.16
N ALA A 45 21.37 -17.44 -11.21
CA ALA A 45 20.25 -18.11 -11.86
C ALA A 45 19.48 -17.11 -12.72
N PRO A 46 18.75 -17.56 -13.75
CA PRO A 46 17.88 -16.67 -14.52
C PRO A 46 16.88 -15.94 -13.62
N ALA A 47 16.65 -14.66 -13.89
CA ALA A 47 15.66 -13.87 -13.16
C ALA A 47 14.26 -14.51 -13.29
N PRO A 48 13.54 -14.75 -12.18
CA PRO A 48 12.15 -15.19 -12.26
C PRO A 48 11.27 -14.15 -12.95
N HIS A 49 10.51 -14.58 -13.95
CA HIS A 49 9.54 -13.73 -14.64
C HIS A 49 8.18 -13.88 -13.94
N LEU A 50 7.67 -12.81 -13.36
CA LEU A 50 6.48 -12.82 -12.50
C LEU A 50 5.43 -11.82 -12.99
N ARG A 51 4.15 -12.15 -12.76
CA ARG A 51 3.07 -11.17 -12.82
C ARG A 51 2.90 -10.52 -11.45
N ALA A 52 3.21 -9.24 -11.35
CA ALA A 52 3.12 -8.47 -10.12
C ALA A 52 1.88 -7.57 -10.09
N TYR A 53 1.39 -7.34 -8.88
CA TYR A 53 0.38 -6.32 -8.63
C TYR A 53 0.99 -4.94 -8.88
N PRO A 54 0.28 -4.05 -9.59
CA PRO A 54 0.71 -2.67 -9.70
C PRO A 54 0.57 -1.98 -8.33
N VAL A 55 1.50 -1.06 -8.07
CA VAL A 55 1.58 -0.36 -6.77
C VAL A 55 0.29 0.40 -6.46
N GLU A 56 -0.42 0.88 -7.47
CA GLU A 56 -1.70 1.58 -7.32
C GLU A 56 -2.79 0.67 -6.76
N THR A 57 -2.87 -0.59 -7.19
CA THR A 57 -3.80 -1.57 -6.59
C THR A 57 -3.43 -1.85 -5.14
N VAL A 58 -2.12 -1.98 -4.85
CA VAL A 58 -1.66 -2.20 -3.46
C VAL A 58 -2.04 -1.03 -2.55
N VAL A 59 -1.87 0.21 -3.02
CA VAL A 59 -2.30 1.42 -2.28
C VAL A 59 -3.82 1.40 -2.08
N ALA A 60 -4.59 1.13 -3.13
CA ALA A 60 -6.05 1.09 -3.07
C ALA A 60 -6.58 0.08 -2.06
N GLU A 61 -6.05 -1.16 -2.07
CA GLU A 61 -6.47 -2.21 -1.13
C GLU A 61 -6.08 -1.92 0.31
N LYS A 62 -4.88 -1.38 0.55
CA LYS A 62 -4.44 -1.00 1.90
C LYS A 62 -5.24 0.18 2.43
N PHE A 63 -5.57 1.15 1.57
CA PHE A 63 -6.40 2.27 1.96
C PHE A 63 -7.84 1.83 2.25
N GLU A 64 -8.41 0.95 1.43
CA GLU A 64 -9.73 0.35 1.68
C GLU A 64 -9.77 -0.39 3.02
N ALA A 65 -8.75 -1.21 3.30
CA ALA A 65 -8.62 -1.91 4.58
C ALA A 65 -8.48 -0.96 5.76
N LEU A 66 -7.75 0.15 5.58
CA LEU A 66 -7.63 1.21 6.60
C LEU A 66 -9.00 1.82 6.92
N VAL A 67 -9.82 2.07 5.89
CA VAL A 67 -11.17 2.64 6.04
C VAL A 67 -12.12 1.67 6.72
N THR A 68 -12.09 0.38 6.36
CA THR A 68 -13.05 -0.62 6.87
C THR A 68 -12.70 -1.18 8.24
N LEU A 69 -11.42 -1.38 8.57
CA LEU A 69 -11.02 -2.08 9.79
C LEU A 69 -11.05 -1.21 11.05
N GLY A 70 -11.17 0.12 10.92
CA GLY A 70 -11.37 1.05 12.03
C GLY A 70 -10.37 0.89 13.20
N VAL A 71 -10.83 1.21 14.43
CA VAL A 71 -10.02 1.20 15.67
C VAL A 71 -9.62 -0.21 16.11
N ALA A 72 -10.33 -1.25 15.68
CA ALA A 72 -10.31 -2.55 16.34
C ALA A 72 -9.13 -3.46 15.97
N ASN A 73 -8.47 -3.24 14.82
CA ASN A 73 -7.57 -4.26 14.27
C ASN A 73 -6.33 -3.69 13.58
N SER A 74 -5.75 -2.60 14.10
CA SER A 74 -4.80 -1.79 13.35
C SER A 74 -3.60 -2.60 12.85
N ARG A 75 -3.63 -2.88 11.55
CA ARG A 75 -2.54 -3.49 10.81
C ARG A 75 -1.48 -2.42 10.62
N LEU A 76 -0.70 -2.14 11.66
CA LEU A 76 0.36 -1.11 11.63
C LEU A 76 1.31 -1.28 10.43
N LYS A 77 1.49 -2.52 9.96
CA LYS A 77 2.20 -2.82 8.71
C LYS A 77 1.61 -2.13 7.48
N ASP A 78 0.29 -1.99 7.36
CA ASP A 78 -0.33 -1.31 6.22
C ASP A 78 0.00 0.18 6.21
N PHE A 79 0.06 0.84 7.38
CA PHE A 79 0.52 2.22 7.51
C PHE A 79 2.00 2.36 7.11
N TYR A 80 2.84 1.43 7.57
CA TYR A 80 4.24 1.39 7.19
C TYR A 80 4.42 1.21 5.68
N ASP A 81 3.78 0.21 5.10
CA ASP A 81 3.89 -0.11 3.68
C ASP A 81 3.39 1.06 2.81
N LEU A 82 2.26 1.69 3.15
CA LEU A 82 1.77 2.88 2.48
C LEU A 82 2.76 4.06 2.56
N GLY A 83 3.37 4.27 3.74
CA GLY A 83 4.38 5.31 3.92
C GLY A 83 5.65 5.04 3.13
N VAL A 84 6.11 3.79 3.05
CA VAL A 84 7.24 3.40 2.20
C VAL A 84 6.90 3.60 0.73
N ILE A 85 5.72 3.17 0.29
CA ILE A 85 5.26 3.36 -1.09
C ILE A 85 5.23 4.84 -1.47
N SER A 86 4.63 5.71 -0.64
CA SER A 86 4.54 7.14 -0.94
C SER A 86 5.91 7.82 -1.00
N ARG A 87 6.91 7.32 -0.28
CA ARG A 87 8.29 7.83 -0.34
C ARG A 87 9.14 7.24 -1.45
N THR A 88 8.72 6.12 -2.05
CA THR A 88 9.54 5.36 -3.00
C THR A 88 9.08 5.58 -4.44
N PHE A 89 7.78 5.62 -4.69
CA PHE A 89 7.23 5.63 -6.04
C PHE A 89 6.74 7.03 -6.45
N GLN A 90 6.97 7.36 -7.72
CA GLN A 90 6.23 8.44 -8.37
C GLN A 90 4.88 7.90 -8.84
N LEU A 91 3.79 8.54 -8.45
CA LEU A 91 2.43 8.06 -8.71
C LEU A 91 1.59 9.13 -9.42
N ARG A 92 0.78 8.70 -10.39
CA ARG A 92 -0.18 9.57 -11.08
C ARG A 92 -1.51 9.57 -10.37
N ARG A 93 -2.10 10.74 -10.19
CA ARG A 93 -3.35 10.90 -9.46
C ARG A 93 -4.47 10.13 -10.13
N SER A 94 -4.66 10.26 -11.45
CA SER A 94 -5.75 9.56 -12.17
C SER A 94 -5.67 8.04 -12.03
N THR A 95 -4.47 7.47 -12.08
CA THR A 95 -4.27 6.02 -11.97
C THR A 95 -4.60 5.52 -10.56
N LEU A 96 -4.15 6.23 -9.52
CA LEU A 96 -4.51 5.91 -8.14
C LEU A 96 -6.01 6.09 -7.87
N VAL A 97 -6.62 7.18 -8.34
CA VAL A 97 -8.07 7.42 -8.18
C VAL A 97 -8.86 6.28 -8.83
N GLY A 98 -8.48 5.87 -10.05
CA GLY A 98 -9.12 4.75 -10.72
C GLY A 98 -8.97 3.44 -9.95
N ALA A 99 -7.77 3.15 -9.43
CA ALA A 99 -7.53 1.96 -8.61
C ALA A 99 -8.37 1.98 -7.32
N ILE A 100 -8.37 3.10 -6.60
CA ILE A 100 -9.15 3.30 -5.37
C ILE A 100 -10.64 3.11 -5.63
N GLN A 101 -11.20 3.77 -6.64
CA GLN A 101 -12.62 3.64 -6.98
C GLN A 101 -13.01 2.20 -7.28
N ARG A 102 -12.23 1.50 -8.11
CA ARG A 102 -12.50 0.11 -8.49
C ARG A 102 -12.41 -0.83 -7.30
N THR A 103 -11.39 -0.68 -6.45
CA THR A 103 -11.23 -1.52 -5.26
C THR A 103 -12.36 -1.30 -4.26
N PHE A 104 -12.72 -0.05 -3.98
CA PHE A 104 -13.80 0.29 -3.05
C PHE A 104 -15.16 -0.20 -3.57
N GLU A 105 -15.46 0.02 -4.86
CA GLU A 105 -16.68 -0.50 -5.51
C GLU A 105 -16.74 -2.03 -5.43
N ARG A 106 -15.62 -2.71 -5.75
CA ARG A 106 -15.54 -4.17 -5.73
C ARG A 106 -15.77 -4.75 -4.33
N ARG A 107 -15.29 -4.07 -3.29
CA ARG A 107 -15.43 -4.49 -1.89
C ARG A 107 -16.70 -3.96 -1.20
N GLY A 108 -17.49 -3.14 -1.89
CA GLY A 108 -18.72 -2.56 -1.34
C GLY A 108 -18.46 -1.48 -0.28
N THR A 109 -17.27 -0.88 -0.27
CA THR A 109 -16.86 0.13 0.71
C THR A 109 -17.12 1.53 0.14
N ILE A 110 -17.80 2.38 0.91
CA ILE A 110 -18.06 3.77 0.50
C ILE A 110 -16.77 4.58 0.66
N LEU A 111 -16.42 5.37 -0.37
CA LEU A 111 -15.28 6.28 -0.29
C LEU A 111 -15.51 7.31 0.83
N PRO A 112 -14.53 7.51 1.73
CA PRO A 112 -14.70 8.40 2.86
C PRO A 112 -14.75 9.86 2.40
N SER A 113 -15.80 10.59 2.79
CA SER A 113 -15.94 12.04 2.56
C SER A 113 -15.26 12.90 3.64
N VAL A 114 -14.81 12.27 4.73
CA VAL A 114 -14.10 12.88 5.85
C VAL A 114 -12.88 12.04 6.18
N VAL A 115 -11.95 12.56 6.99
CA VAL A 115 -10.76 11.81 7.41
C VAL A 115 -11.19 10.52 8.14
N PRO A 116 -10.80 9.32 7.65
CA PRO A 116 -11.09 8.06 8.32
C PRO A 116 -10.44 8.01 9.71
N VAL A 117 -11.04 7.25 10.64
CA VAL A 117 -10.54 7.14 12.03
C VAL A 117 -9.07 6.74 12.09
N GLY A 118 -8.63 5.79 11.24
CA GLY A 118 -7.23 5.36 11.19
C GLY A 118 -6.24 6.46 10.79
N LEU A 119 -6.73 7.56 10.21
CA LEU A 119 -5.93 8.72 9.79
C LEU A 119 -6.13 9.95 10.69
N THR A 120 -6.71 9.82 11.89
CA THR A 120 -6.85 10.95 12.84
C THR A 120 -5.69 11.05 13.82
N ASP A 121 -5.52 12.22 14.44
CA ASP A 121 -4.44 12.45 15.40
C ASP A 121 -4.69 11.65 16.70
N GLU A 122 -5.94 11.52 17.13
CA GLU A 122 -6.33 10.72 18.30
C GLU A 122 -5.99 9.23 18.12
N PHE A 123 -6.18 8.70 16.90
CA PHE A 123 -5.78 7.34 16.59
C PHE A 123 -4.25 7.19 16.61
N ALA A 124 -3.53 8.16 16.05
CA ALA A 124 -2.07 8.14 16.07
C ALA A 124 -1.51 8.15 17.50
N GLU A 125 -2.11 8.95 18.39
CA GLU A 125 -1.74 9.00 19.81
C GLU A 125 -2.04 7.67 20.51
N ALA A 126 -3.25 7.12 20.32
CA ALA A 126 -3.68 5.87 20.93
C ALA A 126 -2.82 4.65 20.54
N TRP A 127 -2.20 4.68 19.35
CA TRP A 127 -1.39 3.58 18.81
C TRP A 127 0.13 3.85 18.81
N ALA A 128 0.58 4.97 19.38
CA ALA A 128 1.99 5.38 19.35
C ALA A 128 2.94 4.37 20.01
N SER A 129 2.49 3.68 21.07
CA SER A 129 3.32 2.68 21.76
C SER A 129 3.48 1.39 20.95
N GLN A 130 2.41 0.95 20.31
CA GLN A 130 2.33 -0.24 19.47
C GLN A 130 3.12 -0.02 18.18
N TRP A 131 3.09 1.20 17.62
CA TRP A 131 3.91 1.59 16.49
C TRP A 131 5.41 1.45 16.79
N ARG A 132 5.89 2.02 17.91
CA ARG A 132 7.30 1.87 18.32
C ARG A 132 7.68 0.41 18.53
N ALA A 133 6.81 -0.38 19.17
CA ALA A 133 7.02 -1.81 19.35
C ALA A 133 7.00 -2.61 18.02
N PHE A 134 6.24 -2.16 17.03
CA PHE A 134 6.22 -2.71 15.68
C PHE A 134 7.55 -2.43 14.96
N LEU A 135 7.99 -1.17 14.92
CA LEU A 135 9.25 -0.78 14.28
C LEU A 135 10.47 -1.51 14.86
N GLY A 136 10.50 -1.69 16.19
CA GLY A 136 11.60 -2.35 16.89
C GLY A 136 11.71 -3.86 16.63
N ARG A 137 10.61 -4.56 16.32
CA ARG A 137 10.61 -6.01 16.08
C ARG A 137 11.10 -6.38 14.68
N ASP A 138 10.77 -5.57 13.68
CA ASP A 138 10.97 -5.91 12.27
C ASP A 138 12.14 -5.16 11.60
N ARG A 139 12.98 -4.45 12.37
CA ARG A 139 14.09 -3.61 11.86
C ARG A 139 13.63 -2.64 10.75
N MET A 140 12.43 -2.11 10.88
CA MET A 140 11.75 -1.29 9.88
C MET A 140 12.18 0.19 9.97
N ALA A 141 13.46 0.46 9.77
CA ALA A 141 14.08 1.77 10.00
C ALA A 141 13.68 2.87 8.99
N ALA A 142 12.86 2.57 7.98
CA ALA A 142 12.49 3.52 6.93
C ALA A 142 11.28 4.42 7.28
N ALA A 143 10.70 4.29 8.47
CA ALA A 143 9.57 5.11 8.90
C ALA A 143 9.90 5.91 10.18
N PRO A 144 9.27 7.08 10.38
CA PRO A 144 9.46 7.87 11.58
C PRO A 144 9.06 7.13 12.87
N ASP A 145 9.81 7.34 13.95
CA ASP A 145 9.48 6.78 15.27
C ASP A 145 8.14 7.27 15.81
N ALA A 146 7.78 8.52 15.49
CA ALA A 146 6.52 9.12 15.87
C ALA A 146 5.41 8.72 14.87
N PHE A 147 4.45 7.91 15.32
CA PHE A 147 3.36 7.44 14.46
C PHE A 147 2.53 8.58 13.87
N ALA A 148 2.34 9.66 14.63
CA ALA A 148 1.64 10.87 14.19
C ALA A 148 2.21 11.47 12.90
N VAL A 149 3.54 11.40 12.70
CA VAL A 149 4.16 11.87 11.45
C VAL A 149 3.73 11.00 10.27
N THR A 150 3.75 9.67 10.45
CA THR A 150 3.30 8.73 9.40
C THR A 150 1.81 8.95 9.08
N VAL A 151 0.96 9.13 10.09
CA VAL A 151 -0.47 9.39 9.89
C VAL A 151 -0.70 10.72 9.17
N ALA A 152 0.01 11.78 9.52
CA ALA A 152 -0.07 13.08 8.84
C ALA A 152 0.37 13.00 7.37
N ASP A 153 1.49 12.32 7.09
CA ASP A 153 1.99 12.11 5.73
C ASP A 153 0.98 11.32 4.88
N LEU A 154 0.40 10.26 5.46
CA LEU A 154 -0.63 9.47 4.78
C LEU A 154 -1.92 10.26 4.54
N ARG A 155 -2.28 11.18 5.45
CA ARG A 155 -3.42 12.09 5.25
C ARG A 155 -3.17 13.01 4.05
N LEU A 156 -1.97 13.58 3.92
CA LEU A 156 -1.57 14.40 2.78
C LEU A 156 -1.52 13.60 1.46
N PHE A 157 -1.13 12.33 1.54
CA PHE A 157 -1.06 11.46 0.37
C PHE A 157 -2.43 10.97 -0.10
N LEU A 158 -3.27 10.44 0.81
CA LEU A 158 -4.48 9.69 0.47
C LEU A 158 -5.73 10.57 0.35
N MET A 159 -5.89 11.59 1.21
CA MET A 159 -7.13 12.37 1.24
C MET A 159 -7.40 13.12 -0.07
N PRO A 160 -6.41 13.72 -0.76
CA PRO A 160 -6.63 14.35 -2.07
C PRO A 160 -7.13 13.40 -3.17
N LEU A 161 -7.06 12.09 -2.97
CA LEU A 161 -7.53 11.08 -3.92
C LEU A 161 -9.03 10.79 -3.79
N VAL A 162 -9.66 11.19 -2.69
CA VAL A 162 -11.10 10.98 -2.44
C VAL A 162 -11.93 12.26 -2.47
N VAL A 163 -11.28 13.43 -2.38
CA VAL A 163 -11.91 14.72 -2.69
C VAL A 163 -11.75 15.05 -4.18
N GLY A 164 -12.84 15.50 -4.81
CA GLY A 164 -12.93 15.76 -6.24
C GLY A 164 -12.05 16.94 -6.68
N LEU A 165 -10.79 16.67 -7.00
CA LEU A 165 -9.97 17.53 -7.85
C LEU A 165 -10.05 16.99 -9.28
N GLU A 166 -10.29 17.89 -10.25
CA GLU A 166 -10.39 17.51 -11.67
C GLU A 166 -9.03 17.49 -12.39
N GLU A 167 -8.02 18.13 -11.82
CA GLU A 167 -6.70 18.27 -12.46
C GLU A 167 -5.80 17.04 -12.22
N GLU A 168 -4.99 16.71 -13.24
CA GLU A 168 -3.95 15.69 -13.12
C GLU A 168 -2.79 16.20 -12.26
N GLN A 169 -2.45 15.42 -11.25
CA GLN A 169 -1.33 15.69 -10.35
C GLN A 169 -0.39 14.50 -10.33
N ILE A 170 0.88 14.79 -10.05
CA ILE A 170 1.90 13.79 -9.81
C ILE A 170 2.32 13.89 -8.35
N TRP A 171 2.38 12.74 -7.70
CA TRP A 171 3.07 12.57 -6.44
C TRP A 171 4.50 12.13 -6.76
N PRO A 172 5.51 13.00 -6.66
CA PRO A 172 6.89 12.56 -6.73
C PRO A 172 7.23 11.67 -5.52
N SER A 173 8.36 10.97 -5.54
CA SER A 173 8.83 10.23 -4.36
C SER A 173 8.91 11.17 -3.16
N SER A 174 8.06 10.94 -2.15
CA SER A 174 7.87 11.79 -0.94
C SER A 174 6.98 13.04 -1.09
N GLY A 175 6.27 13.18 -2.22
CA GLY A 175 5.26 14.22 -2.41
C GLY A 175 5.81 15.65 -2.39
N PRO A 176 4.95 16.67 -2.17
CA PRO A 176 3.49 16.57 -2.16
C PRO A 176 2.92 16.43 -3.58
N TRP A 177 1.60 16.21 -3.70
CA TRP A 177 0.89 16.31 -4.98
C TRP A 177 1.15 17.67 -5.63
N SER A 178 1.61 17.65 -6.88
CA SER A 178 1.87 18.84 -7.67
C SER A 178 1.26 18.69 -9.07
N PRO A 179 0.84 19.79 -9.72
CA PRO A 179 0.42 19.73 -11.12
C PRO A 179 1.53 19.09 -11.97
N ARG A 180 1.15 18.28 -12.96
CA ARG A 180 2.13 17.73 -13.90
C ARG A 180 2.89 18.89 -14.56
N PRO A 181 4.23 18.94 -14.51
CA PRO A 181 4.97 19.97 -15.23
C PRO A 181 4.61 19.90 -16.71
N ALA A 182 4.35 21.07 -17.32
CA ALA A 182 4.19 21.15 -18.76
C ALA A 182 5.46 20.56 -19.39
N VAL A 183 5.28 19.58 -20.27
CA VAL A 183 6.41 19.05 -21.03
C VAL A 183 6.81 20.19 -21.97
N ASP A 184 7.94 20.85 -21.70
CA ASP A 184 8.62 21.61 -22.73
C ASP A 184 9.13 20.59 -23.76
N GLU A 185 8.36 20.39 -24.83
CA GLU A 185 8.86 19.74 -26.04
C GLU A 185 9.92 20.65 -26.65
N ALA A 186 11.18 20.20 -26.61
CA ALA A 186 12.31 20.76 -27.34
C ALA A 186 12.85 19.72 -28.32
#